data_AF-A0A6G1YYN4-F1
#
_entry.id   AF-A0A6G1YYN4-F1
#
_cell.length_a   1.000
_cell.length_b   1.000
_cell.length_c   1.000
_cell.angle_alpha   90.00
_cell.angle_beta   90.00
_cell.angle_gamma   90.00
#
_symmetry.space_group_name_H-M   'P 1'
#
loop_
_entity.id
_entity.type
_entity.pdbx_description
1 polymer ?
#
loop_
_entity_poly.entity_id
_entity_poly.type
_entity_poly.pdbx_seq_one_letter_code
_entity_poly.pdbx_strand_id
1 'polypeptide(L)' 'MFETPSPTHGYVPVVLVFWVYVLLVLGLTLTLRELGMPAAWTLYVFVGVAVLLLKPFVPLFRRYVPGTDS' A
#
# COMPACT_ATOMS: atom_id res chain seq x y z
N MET A 1 18.35 -4.57 -33.66
CA MET A 1 17.19 -3.81 -33.17
C MET A 1 17.44 -3.51 -31.71
N PHE A 2 17.54 -2.23 -31.32
CA PHE A 2 17.53 -1.88 -29.90
C PHE A 2 16.07 -1.97 -29.45
N GLU A 3 15.71 -3.03 -28.74
CA GLU A 3 14.50 -3.06 -27.93
C GLU A 3 14.70 -2.03 -26.83
N THR A 4 14.12 -0.84 -27.00
CA THR A 4 13.96 0.10 -25.90
C THR A 4 13.08 -0.58 -24.85
N PRO A 5 13.58 -0.89 -23.64
CA PRO A 5 12.73 -1.45 -22.60
C PRO A 5 11.63 -0.43 -22.34
N SER A 6 10.38 -0.85 -22.57
CA SER A 6 9.22 0.02 -22.37
C SER A 6 9.25 0.58 -20.93
N PRO A 7 9.21 1.91 -20.74
CA PRO A 7 9.34 2.55 -19.43
C PRO A 7 8.25 2.17 -18.41
N THR A 8 7.21 1.44 -18.83
CA THR A 8 6.10 1.00 -17.99
C THR A 8 6.29 -0.36 -17.32
N HIS A 9 7.39 -1.08 -17.58
CA HIS A 9 7.68 -2.33 -16.87
C HIS A 9 7.79 -2.07 -15.35
N GLY A 10 6.85 -2.63 -14.57
CA GLY A 10 6.78 -2.49 -13.11
C GLY A 10 5.86 -1.39 -12.57
N TYR A 11 5.50 -0.38 -13.37
CA TYR A 11 4.62 0.71 -12.89
C TYR A 11 3.20 0.23 -12.56
N VAL A 12 2.58 -0.52 -13.47
CA VAL A 12 1.20 -1.03 -13.32
C VAL A 12 1.03 -1.91 -12.08
N PRO A 13 1.87 -2.95 -11.83
CA PRO A 13 1.71 -3.77 -10.64
C PRO A 13 1.98 -3.00 -9.34
N VAL A 14 2.93 -2.05 -9.31
CA VAL A 14 3.18 -1.20 -8.14
C VAL A 14 1.96 -0.32 -7.83
N VAL A 15 1.36 0.29 -8.86
CA VAL A 15 0.15 1.12 -8.71
C VAL A 15 -1.02 0.28 -8.19
N LEU A 16 -1.20 -0.95 -8.67
CA LEU A 16 -2.24 -1.85 -8.15
C LEU A 16 -2.02 -2.19 -6.68
N VAL A 17 -0.80 -2.57 -6.29
CA VAL A 17 -0.47 -2.88 -4.90
C VAL A 17 -0.67 -1.65 -4.00
N PHE A 18 -0.34 -0.46 -4.50
CA PHE A 18 -0.60 0.80 -3.81
C PHE A 18 -2.09 1.03 -3.56
N TRP A 19 -2.93 0.85 -4.58
CA TRP A 19 -4.38 1.01 -4.42
C TRP A 19 -4.97 -0.02 -3.45
N VAL A 20 -4.53 -1.27 -3.51
CA VAL A 20 -4.95 -2.31 -2.55
C VAL A 20 -4.56 -1.93 -1.13
N TYR A 21 -3.34 -1.42 -0.92
CA TYR A 21 -2.89 -0.93 0.38
C TYR A 21 -3.77 0.22 0.89
N VAL A 22 -4.01 1.24 0.08
CA VAL A 22 -4.84 2.40 0.45
C VAL A 22 -6.26 1.97 0.81
N LEU A 23 -6.88 1.12 -0.01
CA LEU A 23 -8.24 0.63 0.23
C LEU A 23 -8.33 -0.21 1.51
N LEU A 24 -7.32 -1.03 1.81
CA LEU A 24 -7.27 -1.80 3.05
C LEU A 24 -7.13 -0.91 4.27
N VAL A 25 -6.19 0.05 4.25
CA VAL A 25 -6.00 0.98 5.37
C VAL A 25 -7.27 1.79 5.62
N LEU A 26 -7.88 2.32 4.56
CA LEU A 26 -9.11 3.09 4.66
C LEU A 26 -10.26 2.22 5.16
N GLY A 27 -10.45 1.04 4.56
CA GLY A 27 -11.50 0.09 4.92
C GLY A 27 -11.43 -0.32 6.39
N LEU A 28 -10.27 -0.79 6.85
CA LEU A 28 -10.05 -1.16 8.25
C LEU A 28 -10.31 0.00 9.21
N THR A 29 -9.82 1.19 8.88
CA THR A 29 -10.03 2.38 9.71
C THR A 29 -11.51 2.74 9.81
N LEU A 30 -12.25 2.68 8.69
CA LEU A 30 -13.69 2.94 8.68
C LEU A 30 -14.45 1.87 9.46
N THR A 31 -14.12 0.58 9.30
CA THR A 31 -14.76 -0.50 10.08
C THR A 31 -14.52 -0.33 11.58
N LEU A 32 -13.32 0.06 11.99
CA LEU A 32 -13.00 0.36 13.39
C LEU A 32 -13.76 1.58 13.92
N ARG A 33 -13.98 2.59 13.06
CA ARG A 33 -14.81 3.76 13.39
C ARG A 33 -16.28 3.37 13.57
N GLU A 34 -16.82 2.53 12.69
CA GLU A 34 -18.20 2.01 12.81
C GLU A 34 -18.39 1.15 14.07
N LEU A 35 -17.33 0.51 14.57
CA LEU A 35 -17.34 -0.19 15.86
C LEU A 35 -17.41 0.75 17.09
N GLY A 36 -17.53 2.06 16.88
CA GLY A 36 -17.69 3.04 17.95
C GLY A 36 -16.39 3.65 18.44
N MET A 37 -15.30 3.58 17.67
CA MET A 37 -14.08 4.30 18.02
C MET A 37 -14.32 5.82 18.02
N PRO A 38 -13.85 6.55 19.05
CA PRO A 38 -14.01 7.99 19.12
C PRO A 38 -13.33 8.69 17.94
N ALA A 39 -13.96 9.73 17.39
CA ALA A 39 -13.42 10.47 16.23
C ALA A 39 -12.03 11.07 16.48
N ALA A 40 -11.72 11.44 17.73
CA ALA A 40 -10.41 11.92 18.14
C ALA A 40 -9.30 10.87 17.96
N TRP A 41 -9.65 9.58 18.02
CA TRP A 41 -8.72 8.47 17.88
C TRP A 41 -8.59 7.96 16.45
N THR A 42 -9.51 8.34 15.55
CA THR A 42 -9.53 7.89 14.16
C THR A 42 -8.20 8.10 13.45
N LEU A 43 -7.53 9.24 13.68
CA LEU A 43 -6.24 9.52 13.05
C LEU A 43 -5.12 8.62 13.58
N TYR A 44 -5.08 8.38 14.89
CA TYR A 44 -4.11 7.46 15.49
C TYR A 44 -4.34 6.02 15.03
N VAL A 45 -5.61 5.62 14.91
CA VAL A 45 -6.01 4.30 14.42
C VAL A 45 -5.65 4.14 12.96
N PHE A 46 -5.92 5.15 12.13
CA PHE A 46 -5.53 5.19 10.72
C PHE A 46 -4.02 5.01 10.56
N VAL A 47 -3.23 5.77 11.30
CA VAL A 47 -1.77 5.67 11.30
C VAL A 47 -1.32 4.30 11.80
N GLY A 48 -1.92 3.77 12.87
CA GLY A 48 -1.61 2.45 13.41
C GLY A 48 -1.89 1.33 12.40
N VAL A 49 -3.03 1.36 11.73
CA VAL A 49 -3.42 0.41 10.68
C VAL A 49 -2.47 0.51 9.48
N ALA A 50 -2.14 1.72 9.04
CA ALA A 50 -1.18 1.97 7.96
C ALA A 50 0.19 1.36 8.29
N VAL A 51 0.73 1.64 9.48
CA VAL A 51 2.02 1.10 9.94
C VAL A 51 1.98 -0.43 10.08
N LEU A 52 0.87 -0.99 10.54
CA LEU A 52 0.71 -2.45 10.66
C LEU A 52 0.72 -3.14 9.29
N LEU A 53 0.04 -2.55 8.31
CA LEU A 53 -0.02 -3.05 6.93
C LEU A 53 1.28 -2.83 6.15
N LEU A 54 2.13 -1.88 6.53
CA LEU A 54 3.45 -1.69 5.90
C LEU A 54 4.29 -2.98 5.96
N LYS A 55 4.27 -3.72 7.06
CA LYS A 55 5.11 -4.91 7.24
C LYS A 55 4.90 -5.98 6.13
N PRO A 56 3.68 -6.40 5.80
CA PRO A 56 3.43 -7.30 4.67
C PRO A 56 3.50 -6.63 3.30
N PHE A 57 3.21 -5.32 3.18
CA PHE A 57 3.18 -4.63 1.89
C PHE A 57 4.54 -4.16 1.38
N VAL A 58 5.48 -3.82 2.26
CA VAL A 58 6.86 -3.45 1.89
C VAL A 58 7.55 -4.51 1.02
N PRO A 59 7.56 -5.82 1.36
CA PRO A 59 8.16 -6.82 0.49
C PRO A 59 7.43 -6.99 -0.84
N LEU A 60 6.10 -6.79 -0.88
CA LEU A 60 5.33 -6.77 -2.13
C LEU A 60 5.76 -5.60 -3.03
N PHE A 61 5.86 -4.39 -2.49
CA PHE A 61 6.35 -3.23 -3.23
C PHE A 61 7.77 -3.46 -3.76
N ARG A 62 8.68 -3.97 -2.92
CA ARG A 62 10.07 -4.29 -3.35
C ARG A 62 10.12 -5.31 -4.48
N ARG A 63 9.21 -6.30 -4.49
CA ARG A 63 9.12 -7.31 -5.56
C ARG A 63 8.67 -6.73 -6.90
N TYR A 64 7.79 -5.73 -6.89
CA TYR A 64 7.23 -5.15 -8.11
C TYR A 64 7.96 -3.90 -8.59
N VAL A 65 8.76 -3.26 -7.73
CA VAL A 65 9.66 -2.16 -8.12
C VAL A 65 10.87 -2.76 -8.86
N PRO A 66 11.06 -2.44 -10.15
CA PRO A 66 12.23 -2.90 -10.90
C PRO A 66 13.51 -2.28 -10.31
N GLY A 67 14.53 -3.11 -10.01
CA GLY A 67 15.88 -2.62 -9.71
C GLY A 67 16.41 -2.82 -8.28
N THR A 68 15.98 -3.85 -7.55
CA THR A 68 16.65 -4.23 -6.27
C THR A 68 17.45 -5.54 -6.33
N ASP A 69 17.66 -6.08 -7.54
CA ASP A 69 18.68 -7.09 -7.80
C ASP A 69 19.97 -6.35 -8.20
N SER A 70 20.72 -5.88 -7.21
CA SER A 70 22.08 -5.37 -7.36
C SER A 70 23.07 -6.33 -6.71
#